data_AF-A0A2Z6UVN5-F1
#
_entry.id   AF-A0A2Z6UVN5-F1
#
_cell.length_a   1.000
_cell.length_b   1.000
_cell.length_c   1.000
_cell.angle_alpha   90.00
_cell.angle_beta   90.00
_cell.angle_gamma   90.00
#
_symmetry.space_group_name_H-M   'P 1'
#
loop_
_entity.id
_entity.type
_entity.pdbx_description
1 polymer ?
#
loop_
_entity_poly.entity_id
_entity_poly.type
_entity_poly.pdbx_seq_one_letter_code
_entity_poly.pdbx_strand_id
1 'polypeptide(L)'
;MASLLLFSYSLIADSRSLPELKTHPLPANLAQWQEQNQSGDYFDAVEISPVGALIWSQFPVKIYVHSDRSSWLSLVQQAIAEWGQYLPMELVNRAELADILIKRELPPSGVRFNPETGKLELPRVRSAITQYEIFVKENRLTHRMSIQISPNLADRSALAAARHELGHALGIWGHSPLETDVMYFAQTRDIAPISSRDINTLKKVYQQPTKLGWQMDQLGYLIPE
;
A
#
# COMPACT_ATOMS: atom_id res chain seq x y z
N MET A 1 15.67 -26.17 -39.02
CA MET A 1 14.81 -27.09 -38.25
C MET A 1 14.14 -26.28 -37.15
N ALA A 2 12.94 -25.77 -37.42
CA ALA A 2 12.15 -25.01 -36.45
C ALA A 2 11.48 -25.98 -35.48
N SER A 3 11.69 -25.80 -34.17
CA SER A 3 10.97 -26.55 -33.14
C SER A 3 9.88 -25.63 -32.58
N LEU A 4 8.64 -25.97 -32.91
CA LEU A 4 7.43 -25.32 -32.47
C LEU A 4 7.12 -25.80 -31.05
N LEU A 5 7.34 -24.96 -30.03
CA LEU A 5 6.86 -25.22 -28.68
C LEU A 5 5.42 -24.71 -28.57
N LEU A 6 4.46 -25.65 -28.59
CA LEU A 6 3.05 -25.41 -28.36
C LEU A 6 2.83 -25.07 -26.88
N PHE A 7 2.62 -23.79 -26.57
CA PHE A 7 2.02 -23.37 -25.31
C PHE A 7 0.51 -23.56 -25.39
N SER A 8 -0.01 -24.58 -24.70
CA SER A 8 -1.44 -24.70 -24.43
C SER A 8 -1.85 -23.62 -23.42
N TYR A 9 -2.25 -22.45 -23.92
CA TYR A 9 -2.98 -21.47 -23.13
C TYR A 9 -4.43 -21.94 -22.98
N SER A 10 -4.81 -22.42 -21.79
CA SER A 10 -6.21 -22.31 -21.40
C SER A 10 -6.49 -20.85 -21.03
N LEU A 11 -6.59 -20.00 -22.05
CA LEU A 11 -7.17 -18.67 -21.95
C LEU A 11 -8.68 -18.85 -21.81
N ILE A 12 -9.18 -18.91 -20.58
CA ILE A 12 -10.49 -18.28 -20.34
C ILE A 12 -10.20 -16.79 -20.50
N ALA A 13 -10.47 -16.26 -21.70
CA ALA A 13 -10.41 -14.83 -21.94
C ALA A 13 -11.42 -14.16 -20.98
N ASP A 14 -10.93 -13.50 -19.93
CA ASP A 14 -11.77 -12.70 -19.06
C ASP A 14 -12.26 -11.51 -19.90
N SER A 15 -13.48 -11.61 -20.43
CA SER A 15 -14.12 -10.63 -21.31
C SER A 15 -14.62 -9.42 -20.52
N ARG A 16 -13.86 -8.94 -19.54
CA ARG A 16 -14.18 -7.76 -18.72
C ARG A 16 -13.18 -6.66 -19.01
N SER A 17 -13.68 -5.46 -19.31
CA SER A 17 -12.82 -4.29 -19.43
C SER A 17 -12.51 -3.72 -18.05
N LEU A 18 -11.27 -3.26 -17.86
CA LEU A 18 -10.90 -2.53 -16.65
C LEU A 18 -11.77 -1.27 -16.51
N PRO A 19 -12.19 -0.88 -15.30
CA PRO A 19 -13.00 0.30 -15.09
C PRO A 19 -12.25 1.56 -15.57
N GLU A 20 -12.98 2.61 -15.94
CA GLU A 20 -12.38 3.91 -16.19
C GLU A 20 -11.78 4.51 -14.92
N LEU A 21 -10.82 5.43 -15.09
CA LEU A 21 -10.25 6.20 -13.98
C LEU A 21 -11.28 7.20 -13.46
N LYS A 22 -11.72 7.04 -12.21
CA LYS A 22 -12.69 7.92 -11.55
C LYS A 22 -12.27 8.23 -10.12
N THR A 23 -12.68 9.39 -9.61
CA THR A 23 -12.41 9.81 -8.23
C THR A 23 -13.45 9.24 -7.27
N HIS A 24 -13.01 8.72 -6.13
CA HIS A 24 -13.91 8.39 -5.02
C HIS A 24 -14.21 9.63 -4.18
N PRO A 25 -15.36 9.68 -3.47
CA PRO A 25 -15.56 10.69 -2.44
C PRO A 25 -14.49 10.55 -1.34
N LEU A 26 -14.07 11.68 -0.76
CA LEU A 26 -13.13 11.67 0.35
C LEU A 26 -13.74 10.95 1.58
N PRO A 27 -12.94 10.14 2.30
CA PRO A 27 -13.34 9.61 3.60
C PRO A 27 -13.69 10.75 4.57
N ALA A 28 -14.72 10.59 5.40
CA ALA A 28 -15.26 11.68 6.23
C ALA A 28 -14.19 12.42 7.07
N ASN A 29 -13.30 11.68 7.74
CA ASN A 29 -12.24 12.25 8.57
C ASN A 29 -11.22 13.05 7.72
N LEU A 30 -10.84 12.56 6.54
CA LEU A 30 -9.97 13.30 5.60
C LEU A 30 -10.68 14.50 4.96
N ALA A 31 -11.99 14.41 4.71
CA ALA A 31 -12.77 15.52 4.19
C ALA A 31 -12.78 16.68 5.19
N GLN A 32 -12.93 16.37 6.48
CA GLN A 32 -12.92 17.33 7.58
C GLN A 32 -11.53 17.88 7.92
N TRP A 33 -10.45 17.19 7.55
CA TRP A 33 -9.08 17.68 7.75
C TRP A 33 -8.90 19.03 7.06
N GLN A 34 -8.50 20.03 7.84
CA GLN A 34 -8.10 21.34 7.37
C GLN A 34 -6.60 21.47 7.52
N GLU A 35 -5.95 21.97 6.48
CA GLU A 35 -4.52 22.19 6.51
C GLU A 35 -4.14 23.10 7.68
N GLN A 36 -3.19 22.64 8.49
CA GLN A 36 -2.65 23.39 9.60
C GLN A 36 -1.39 24.13 9.15
N ASN A 37 -1.29 25.41 9.54
CA ASN A 37 -0.09 26.23 9.44
C ASN A 37 0.52 26.36 8.03
N GLN A 38 -0.26 26.15 6.95
CA GLN A 38 0.26 26.15 5.57
C GLN A 38 1.49 25.26 5.40
N SER A 39 1.48 24.10 6.09
CA SER A 39 2.62 23.17 6.14
C SER A 39 2.99 22.61 4.75
N GLY A 40 2.08 22.73 3.76
CA GLY A 40 2.26 22.20 2.43
C GLY A 40 2.14 20.69 2.39
N ASP A 41 2.63 20.08 1.31
CA ASP A 41 2.61 18.64 1.09
C ASP A 41 3.87 18.20 0.33
N TYR A 42 3.90 16.96 -0.11
CA TYR A 42 4.92 16.42 -1.01
C TYR A 42 4.27 15.50 -2.05
N PHE A 43 3.07 15.83 -2.51
CA PHE A 43 2.33 15.01 -3.47
C PHE A 43 3.08 14.82 -4.79
N ASP A 44 3.90 15.79 -5.20
CA ASP A 44 4.75 15.68 -6.41
C ASP A 44 5.79 14.55 -6.32
N ALA A 45 6.08 14.04 -5.11
CA ALA A 45 6.95 12.89 -4.87
C ALA A 45 6.18 11.56 -4.74
N VAL A 46 4.86 11.56 -4.95
CA VAL A 46 4.02 10.34 -4.93
C VAL A 46 3.91 9.76 -6.33
N GLU A 47 4.23 8.48 -6.44
CA GLU A 47 4.11 7.73 -7.68
C GLU A 47 2.67 7.22 -7.88
N ILE A 48 2.18 7.32 -9.12
CA ILE A 48 0.88 6.79 -9.52
C ILE A 48 1.06 5.43 -10.17
N SER A 49 0.25 4.45 -9.76
CA SER A 49 0.29 3.09 -10.31
C SER A 49 -0.42 2.99 -11.67
N PRO A 50 -0.25 1.89 -12.43
CA PRO A 50 -1.00 1.66 -13.66
C PRO A 50 -2.53 1.67 -13.51
N VAL A 51 -3.06 1.51 -12.29
CA VAL A 51 -4.49 1.58 -11.99
C VAL A 51 -4.92 2.93 -11.40
N GLY A 52 -4.03 3.93 -11.39
CA GLY A 52 -4.24 5.22 -10.74
C GLY A 52 -3.72 5.22 -9.30
N ALA A 53 -4.30 6.07 -8.45
CA ALA A 53 -3.92 6.11 -7.04
C ALA A 53 -4.31 4.82 -6.31
N LEU A 54 -3.42 4.35 -5.43
CA LEU A 54 -3.63 3.16 -4.59
C LEU A 54 -4.41 3.55 -3.33
N ILE A 55 -5.74 3.68 -3.47
CA ILE A 55 -6.62 4.15 -2.38
C ILE A 55 -7.66 3.11 -1.99
N TRP A 56 -8.08 3.17 -0.73
CA TRP A 56 -9.21 2.40 -0.22
C TRP A 56 -10.52 3.15 -0.45
N SER A 57 -11.53 2.49 -1.03
CA SER A 57 -12.87 3.06 -1.21
C SER A 57 -13.93 2.44 -0.30
N GLN A 58 -13.57 1.39 0.44
CA GLN A 58 -14.41 0.72 1.41
C GLN A 58 -13.80 0.88 2.80
N PHE A 59 -14.63 1.27 3.76
CA PHE A 59 -14.22 1.54 5.14
C PHE A 59 -15.13 0.79 6.13
N PRO A 60 -14.60 0.36 7.28
CA PRO A 60 -13.20 0.49 7.71
C PRO A 60 -12.25 -0.41 6.90
N VAL A 61 -10.98 0.02 6.75
CA VAL A 61 -9.93 -0.82 6.16
C VAL A 61 -9.57 -1.91 7.16
N LYS A 62 -9.65 -3.17 6.74
CA LYS A 62 -9.47 -4.32 7.63
C LYS A 62 -7.99 -4.70 7.71
N ILE A 63 -7.47 -4.79 8.93
CA ILE A 63 -6.05 -5.03 9.19
C ILE A 63 -5.89 -6.33 9.98
N TYR A 64 -5.05 -7.23 9.47
CA TYR A 64 -4.59 -8.39 10.22
C TYR A 64 -3.13 -8.22 10.60
N VAL A 65 -2.82 -8.43 11.88
CA VAL A 65 -1.45 -8.34 12.40
C VAL A 65 -0.99 -9.71 12.90
N HIS A 66 0.12 -10.20 12.35
CA HIS A 66 0.75 -11.46 12.75
C HIS A 66 2.07 -11.20 13.48
N SER A 67 2.12 -11.56 14.76
CA SER A 67 3.32 -11.52 15.59
C SER A 67 3.20 -12.49 16.76
N ASP A 68 4.32 -13.11 17.12
CA ASP A 68 4.51 -13.90 18.34
C ASP A 68 4.88 -13.04 19.57
N ARG A 69 5.19 -11.76 19.36
CA ARG A 69 5.66 -10.83 20.40
C ARG A 69 4.60 -9.76 20.71
N SER A 70 4.09 -9.78 21.94
CA SER A 70 3.04 -8.87 22.43
C SER A 70 3.47 -7.40 22.44
N SER A 71 4.71 -7.10 22.87
CA SER A 71 5.20 -5.71 22.88
C SER A 71 5.37 -5.14 21.46
N TRP A 72 5.67 -5.98 20.48
CA TRP A 72 5.70 -5.56 19.08
C TRP A 72 4.29 -5.32 18.55
N LEU A 73 3.33 -6.20 18.90
CA LEU A 73 1.93 -6.04 18.54
C LEU A 73 1.36 -4.70 19.05
N SER A 74 1.66 -4.31 20.30
CA SER A 74 1.21 -3.02 20.83
C SER A 74 1.74 -1.80 20.06
N LEU A 75 2.96 -1.88 19.51
CA LEU A 75 3.54 -0.79 18.71
C LEU A 75 2.87 -0.67 17.35
N VAL A 76 2.55 -1.80 16.71
CA VAL A 76 1.80 -1.79 15.46
C VAL A 76 0.36 -1.31 15.69
N GLN A 77 -0.28 -1.75 16.78
CA GLN A 77 -1.60 -1.27 17.17
C GLN A 77 -1.60 0.23 17.45
N GLN A 78 -0.53 0.77 18.04
CA GLN A 78 -0.34 2.21 18.20
C GLN A 78 -0.30 2.92 16.84
N ALA A 79 0.52 2.46 15.90
CA ALA A 79 0.61 3.07 14.57
C ALA A 79 -0.74 3.00 13.80
N ILE A 80 -1.47 1.90 13.95
CA ILE A 80 -2.84 1.75 13.40
C ILE A 80 -3.78 2.78 14.05
N ALA A 81 -3.74 2.95 15.37
CA ALA A 81 -4.61 3.92 16.05
C ALA A 81 -4.31 5.37 15.66
N GLU A 82 -3.03 5.70 15.43
CA GLU A 82 -2.57 7.02 15.02
C GLU A 82 -3.03 7.37 13.59
N TRP A 83 -2.84 6.48 12.63
CA TRP A 83 -3.41 6.65 11.28
C TRP A 83 -4.95 6.58 11.30
N GLY A 84 -5.51 5.83 12.25
CA GLY A 84 -6.95 5.59 12.44
C GLY A 84 -7.75 6.86 12.73
N GLN A 85 -7.07 7.92 13.18
CA GLN A 85 -7.66 9.25 13.35
C GLN A 85 -8.12 9.84 12.01
N TYR A 86 -7.43 9.50 10.91
CA TYR A 86 -7.63 10.10 9.58
C TYR A 86 -8.35 9.17 8.60
N LEU A 87 -8.17 7.85 8.74
CA LEU A 87 -8.83 6.85 7.92
C LEU A 87 -9.41 5.75 8.83
N PRO A 88 -10.71 5.41 8.74
CA PRO A 88 -11.29 4.36 9.57
C PRO A 88 -10.63 3.00 9.31
N MET A 89 -10.14 2.37 10.37
CA MET A 89 -9.47 1.06 10.31
C MET A 89 -9.96 0.15 11.43
N GLU A 90 -9.96 -1.16 11.17
CA GLU A 90 -10.42 -2.17 12.11
C GLU A 90 -9.47 -3.37 12.11
N LEU A 91 -9.14 -3.88 13.30
CA LEU A 91 -8.40 -5.12 13.44
C LEU A 91 -9.31 -6.33 13.25
N VAL A 92 -8.91 -7.24 12.36
CA VAL A 92 -9.56 -8.53 12.16
C VAL A 92 -8.69 -9.67 12.69
N ASN A 93 -9.34 -10.77 13.10
CA ASN A 93 -8.66 -11.93 13.70
C ASN A 93 -8.23 -13.01 12.68
N ARG A 94 -8.55 -12.81 11.40
CA ARG A 94 -8.28 -13.76 10.32
C ARG A 94 -7.67 -13.07 9.12
N ALA A 95 -6.57 -13.62 8.60
CA ALA A 95 -5.78 -13.03 7.53
C ALA A 95 -6.57 -12.86 6.22
N GLU A 96 -7.47 -13.80 5.92
CA GLU A 96 -8.30 -13.79 4.71
C GLU A 96 -9.34 -12.66 4.67
N LEU A 97 -9.66 -12.07 5.83
CA LEU A 97 -10.58 -10.95 5.94
C LEU A 97 -9.88 -9.60 5.77
N ALA A 98 -8.56 -9.57 5.74
CA ALA A 98 -7.78 -8.34 5.76
C ALA A 98 -7.52 -7.76 4.36
N ASP A 99 -7.60 -6.44 4.32
CA ASP A 99 -7.18 -5.57 3.23
C ASP A 99 -5.68 -5.24 3.36
N ILE A 100 -5.18 -5.11 4.60
CA ILE A 100 -3.76 -4.92 4.92
C ILE A 100 -3.30 -6.04 5.85
N LEU A 101 -2.26 -6.78 5.45
CA LEU A 101 -1.58 -7.73 6.33
C LEU A 101 -0.27 -7.14 6.84
N ILE A 102 -0.03 -7.23 8.15
CA ILE A 102 1.20 -6.78 8.77
C ILE A 102 1.85 -7.96 9.46
N LYS A 103 3.09 -8.28 9.09
CA LYS A 103 3.83 -9.41 9.65
C LYS A 103 5.16 -8.96 10.26
N ARG A 104 5.46 -9.48 11.44
CA ARG A 104 6.81 -9.45 12.02
C ARG A 104 7.66 -10.52 11.35
N GLU A 105 8.29 -10.18 10.24
CA GLU A 105 9.01 -11.10 9.36
C GLU A 105 10.16 -10.37 8.65
N LEU A 106 11.25 -11.07 8.31
CA LEU A 106 12.31 -10.48 7.52
C LEU A 106 11.80 -10.14 6.12
N PRO A 107 11.98 -8.89 5.64
CA PRO A 107 11.69 -8.56 4.26
C PRO A 107 12.48 -9.45 3.29
N PRO A 108 11.91 -9.79 2.12
CA PRO A 108 12.60 -10.60 1.13
C PRO A 108 13.93 -9.96 0.75
N SER A 109 14.98 -10.76 0.72
CA SER A 109 16.36 -10.31 0.52
C SER A 109 16.63 -9.71 -0.86
N GLY A 110 15.67 -9.78 -1.79
CA GLY A 110 15.72 -9.15 -3.11
C GLY A 110 16.92 -9.54 -3.98
N VAL A 111 17.65 -10.59 -3.59
CA VAL A 111 18.86 -11.04 -4.24
C VAL A 111 18.56 -11.41 -5.69
N ARG A 112 19.31 -10.84 -6.62
CA ARG A 112 19.17 -11.12 -8.05
C ARG A 112 20.45 -11.70 -8.60
N PHE A 113 20.34 -12.60 -9.56
CA PHE A 113 21.48 -13.00 -10.37
C PHE A 113 21.52 -12.10 -11.60
N ASN A 114 22.66 -11.45 -11.84
CA ASN A 114 22.88 -10.68 -13.05
C ASN A 114 23.47 -11.62 -14.13
N PRO A 115 22.70 -11.98 -15.18
CA PRO A 115 23.16 -12.90 -16.21
C PRO A 115 24.25 -12.32 -17.11
N GLU A 116 24.39 -11.00 -17.19
CA GLU A 116 25.42 -10.33 -17.99
C GLU A 116 26.77 -10.32 -17.28
N THR A 117 26.78 -10.12 -15.96
CA THR A 117 28.02 -10.04 -15.17
C THR A 117 28.38 -11.35 -14.46
N GLY A 118 27.47 -12.34 -14.43
CA GLY A 118 27.65 -13.61 -13.72
C GLY A 118 27.74 -13.47 -12.20
N LYS A 119 27.21 -12.38 -11.64
CA LYS A 119 27.34 -12.04 -10.21
C LYS A 119 25.99 -12.01 -9.51
N LEU A 120 26.02 -12.33 -8.23
CA LEU A 120 24.91 -12.13 -7.32
C LEU A 120 24.84 -10.65 -6.93
N GLU A 121 23.74 -9.98 -7.26
CA GLU A 121 23.42 -8.65 -6.80
C GLU A 121 22.71 -8.74 -5.46
N LEU A 122 23.41 -8.31 -4.41
CA LEU A 122 22.89 -8.23 -3.06
C LEU A 122 22.33 -6.81 -2.84
N PRO A 123 21.01 -6.61 -2.83
CA PRO A 123 20.46 -5.31 -2.47
C PRO A 123 20.71 -5.04 -0.98
N ARG A 124 20.62 -3.77 -0.59
CA ARG A 124 20.63 -3.40 0.83
C ARG A 124 19.50 -4.13 1.56
N VAL A 125 19.82 -4.71 2.72
CA VAL A 125 18.83 -5.33 3.61
C VAL A 125 17.82 -4.27 4.00
N ARG A 126 16.54 -4.51 3.69
CA ARG A 126 15.44 -3.63 4.08
C ARG A 126 15.00 -4.00 5.49
N SER A 127 14.82 -3.00 6.35
CA SER A 127 14.27 -3.22 7.69
C SER A 127 12.77 -3.42 7.68
N ALA A 128 12.08 -2.88 6.68
CA ALA A 128 10.67 -3.07 6.44
C ALA A 128 10.36 -2.88 4.94
N ILE A 129 9.20 -3.35 4.51
CA ILE A 129 8.69 -3.16 3.14
C ILE A 129 7.17 -3.24 3.11
N THR A 130 6.56 -2.40 2.29
CA THR A 130 5.17 -2.50 1.85
C THR A 130 5.12 -2.98 0.40
N GLN A 131 4.19 -3.89 0.12
CA GLN A 131 3.90 -4.43 -1.20
C GLN A 131 2.39 -4.45 -1.42
N TYR A 132 1.98 -4.51 -2.67
CA TYR A 132 0.57 -4.63 -3.02
C TYR A 132 0.34 -5.69 -4.09
N GLU A 133 -0.83 -6.31 -4.04
CA GLU A 133 -1.39 -7.15 -5.11
C GLU A 133 -2.70 -6.54 -5.61
N ILE A 134 -2.91 -6.50 -6.93
CA ILE A 134 -4.16 -6.05 -7.55
C ILE A 134 -4.88 -7.29 -8.08
N PHE A 135 -6.17 -7.40 -7.77
CA PHE A 135 -6.99 -8.55 -8.16
C PHE A 135 -8.46 -8.15 -8.31
N VAL A 136 -9.25 -9.04 -8.91
CA VAL A 136 -10.71 -8.87 -9.00
C VAL A 136 -11.38 -9.65 -7.87
N LYS A 137 -12.25 -8.98 -7.12
CA LYS A 137 -13.10 -9.59 -6.08
C LYS A 137 -14.53 -9.10 -6.27
N GLU A 138 -15.49 -10.01 -6.33
CA GLU A 138 -16.91 -9.67 -6.49
C GLU A 138 -17.16 -8.70 -7.67
N ASN A 139 -16.53 -8.99 -8.81
CA ASN A 139 -16.59 -8.16 -10.03
C ASN A 139 -16.04 -6.72 -9.85
N ARG A 140 -15.17 -6.49 -8.86
CA ARG A 140 -14.55 -5.18 -8.60
C ARG A 140 -13.04 -5.31 -8.64
N LEU A 141 -12.37 -4.38 -9.34
CA LEU A 141 -10.91 -4.29 -9.25
C LEU A 141 -10.56 -3.75 -7.86
N THR A 142 -9.76 -4.50 -7.11
CA THR A 142 -9.34 -4.15 -5.75
C THR A 142 -7.86 -4.49 -5.56
N HIS A 143 -7.35 -4.17 -4.39
CA HIS A 143 -6.01 -4.54 -4.00
C HIS A 143 -5.96 -5.02 -2.56
N ARG A 144 -4.81 -5.58 -2.19
CA ARG A 144 -4.43 -5.90 -0.82
C ARG A 144 -3.00 -5.43 -0.61
N MET A 145 -2.72 -4.91 0.57
CA MET A 145 -1.38 -4.50 0.98
C MET A 145 -0.76 -5.55 1.92
N SER A 146 0.54 -5.74 1.82
CA SER A 146 1.33 -6.55 2.74
C SER A 146 2.51 -5.74 3.25
N ILE A 147 2.62 -5.64 4.57
CA ILE A 147 3.71 -4.99 5.29
C ILE A 147 4.51 -6.08 6.00
N GLN A 148 5.82 -6.10 5.77
CA GLN A 148 6.76 -6.93 6.52
C GLN A 148 7.73 -6.03 7.25
N ILE A 149 7.85 -6.21 8.57
CA ILE A 149 8.79 -5.45 9.41
C ILE A 149 9.72 -6.45 10.09
N SER A 150 11.02 -6.21 9.94
CA SER A 150 12.06 -7.10 10.44
C SER A 150 11.91 -7.36 11.94
N PRO A 151 12.01 -8.63 12.38
CA PRO A 151 11.97 -8.97 13.80
C PRO A 151 13.17 -8.42 14.58
N ASN A 152 14.22 -7.98 13.89
CA ASN A 152 15.48 -7.52 14.47
C ASN A 152 15.48 -6.03 14.84
N LEU A 153 14.40 -5.31 14.56
CA LEU A 153 14.28 -3.91 14.95
C LEU A 153 14.05 -3.77 16.45
N ALA A 154 14.74 -2.81 17.06
CA ALA A 154 14.40 -2.32 18.39
C ALA A 154 12.99 -1.70 18.39
N ASP A 155 12.32 -1.71 19.54
CA ASP A 155 10.92 -1.29 19.67
C ASP A 155 10.64 0.10 19.09
N ARG A 156 11.52 1.09 19.36
CA ARG A 156 11.41 2.43 18.78
C ARG A 156 11.44 2.43 17.24
N SER A 157 12.37 1.66 16.66
CA SER A 157 12.51 1.54 15.21
C SER A 157 11.36 0.74 14.59
N ALA A 158 10.81 -0.24 15.31
CA ALA A 158 9.64 -0.99 14.87
C ALA A 158 8.39 -0.10 14.81
N LEU A 159 8.18 0.79 15.79
CA LEU A 159 7.11 1.78 15.74
C LEU A 159 7.28 2.76 14.57
N ALA A 160 8.49 3.31 14.40
CA ALA A 160 8.79 4.20 13.28
C ALA A 160 8.50 3.53 11.92
N ALA A 161 8.98 2.30 11.74
CA ALA A 161 8.71 1.51 10.54
C ALA A 161 7.21 1.23 10.36
N ALA A 162 6.49 0.84 11.43
CA ALA A 162 5.06 0.58 11.33
C ALA A 162 4.27 1.81 10.89
N ARG A 163 4.59 3.01 11.40
CA ARG A 163 3.97 4.26 10.95
C ARG A 163 4.25 4.54 9.47
N HIS A 164 5.51 4.40 9.06
CA HIS A 164 5.96 4.65 7.69
C HIS A 164 5.30 3.71 6.67
N GLU A 165 5.39 2.40 6.92
CA GLU A 165 4.84 1.38 6.03
C GLU A 165 3.31 1.44 5.97
N LEU A 166 2.63 1.81 7.07
CA LEU A 166 1.20 2.10 7.01
C LEU A 166 0.87 3.29 6.11
N GLY A 167 1.70 4.34 6.09
CA GLY A 167 1.51 5.45 5.15
C GLY A 167 1.55 5.00 3.69
N HIS A 168 2.47 4.10 3.35
CA HIS A 168 2.50 3.45 2.03
C HIS A 168 1.23 2.60 1.78
N ALA A 169 0.83 1.77 2.73
CA ALA A 169 -0.35 0.91 2.60
C ALA A 169 -1.68 1.69 2.54
N LEU A 170 -1.69 2.94 2.98
CA LEU A 170 -2.83 3.85 2.88
C LEU A 170 -2.80 4.68 1.58
N GLY A 171 -1.74 4.58 0.78
CA GLY A 171 -1.69 5.14 -0.58
C GLY A 171 -0.62 6.19 -0.81
N ILE A 172 0.15 6.60 0.20
CA ILE A 172 1.30 7.49 0.00
C ILE A 172 2.45 6.67 -0.59
N TRP A 173 2.40 6.40 -1.89
CA TRP A 173 3.44 5.65 -2.61
C TRP A 173 4.60 6.57 -3.03
N GLY A 174 5.29 7.12 -2.04
CA GLY A 174 6.34 8.12 -2.20
C GLY A 174 6.91 8.52 -0.85
N HIS A 175 7.88 9.43 -0.86
CA HIS A 175 8.58 9.83 0.36
C HIS A 175 8.56 11.35 0.54
N SER A 176 8.47 11.78 1.80
CA SER A 176 8.72 13.17 2.16
C SER A 176 10.21 13.49 2.05
N PRO A 177 10.59 14.73 1.66
CA PRO A 177 11.96 15.20 1.73
C PRO A 177 12.40 15.65 3.15
N LEU A 178 11.48 15.73 4.13
CA LEU A 178 11.80 16.25 5.47
C LEU A 178 11.80 15.15 6.53
N GLU A 179 12.85 15.12 7.35
CA GLU A 179 13.05 14.12 8.42
C GLU A 179 12.04 14.19 9.58
N THR A 180 11.27 15.28 9.66
CA THR A 180 10.21 15.48 10.64
C THR A 180 8.89 14.80 10.27
N ASP A 181 8.78 14.33 9.03
CA ASP A 181 7.58 13.69 8.51
C ASP A 181 7.74 12.17 8.60
N VAL A 182 6.64 11.46 8.86
CA VAL A 182 6.73 10.01 9.01
C VAL A 182 7.10 9.31 7.72
N MET A 183 6.81 9.93 6.57
CA MET A 183 7.14 9.42 5.24
C MET A 183 8.54 9.77 4.76
N TYR A 184 9.44 10.26 5.63
CA TYR A 184 10.85 10.40 5.27
C TYR A 184 11.50 9.03 5.01
N PHE A 185 12.27 8.92 3.92
CA PHE A 185 12.78 7.63 3.41
C PHE A 185 13.85 6.96 4.30
N ALA A 186 14.44 7.70 5.24
CA ALA A 186 15.55 7.22 6.06
C ALA A 186 15.17 7.16 7.54
N GLN A 187 15.78 6.21 8.26
CA GLN A 187 15.63 6.14 9.71
C GLN A 187 16.31 7.36 10.36
N THR A 188 15.56 8.01 11.23
CA THR A 188 16.00 9.17 12.01
C THR A 188 16.17 8.77 13.49
N ARG A 189 16.82 9.64 14.28
CA ARG A 189 16.98 9.40 15.72
C ARG A 189 15.66 9.54 16.48
N ASP A 190 14.87 10.52 16.07
CA ASP A 190 13.56 10.81 16.65
C ASP A 190 12.46 10.06 15.91
N ILE A 191 11.49 9.53 16.64
CA ILE A 191 10.35 8.86 16.03
C ILE A 191 9.37 9.93 15.57
N ALA A 192 9.46 10.32 14.30
CA ALA A 192 8.55 11.29 13.70
C ALA A 192 7.08 10.88 13.94
N PRO A 193 6.23 11.78 14.46
CA PRO A 193 4.79 11.57 14.44
C PRO A 193 4.27 11.72 13.00
N ILE A 194 3.01 11.36 12.78
CA ILE A 194 2.34 11.68 11.53
C ILE A 194 2.16 13.21 11.46
N SER A 195 2.81 13.85 10.50
CA SER A 195 2.82 15.31 10.34
C SER A 195 1.59 15.81 9.59
N SER A 196 1.32 17.13 9.67
CA SER A 196 0.31 17.77 8.83
C SER A 196 0.62 17.61 7.33
N ARG A 197 1.91 17.58 6.93
CA ARG A 197 2.32 17.37 5.54
C ARG A 197 1.99 15.96 5.05
N ASP A 198 2.13 14.96 5.92
CA ASP A 198 1.73 13.58 5.62
C ASP A 198 0.22 13.51 5.34
N ILE A 199 -0.60 14.17 6.17
CA ILE A 199 -2.07 14.18 5.99
C ILE A 199 -2.50 15.01 4.78
N ASN A 200 -1.86 16.15 4.52
CA ASN A 200 -2.11 16.94 3.32
C ASN A 200 -1.81 16.13 2.05
N THR A 201 -0.70 15.38 2.06
CA THR A 201 -0.32 14.48 0.97
C THR A 201 -1.33 13.35 0.82
N LEU A 202 -1.71 12.68 1.91
CA LEU A 202 -2.73 11.63 1.91
C LEU A 202 -4.06 12.13 1.34
N LYS A 203 -4.51 13.32 1.74
CA LYS A 203 -5.74 13.93 1.23
C LYS A 203 -5.67 14.14 -0.29
N LYS A 204 -4.54 14.66 -0.80
CA LYS A 204 -4.32 14.81 -2.25
C LYS A 204 -4.31 13.49 -3.00
N VAL A 205 -3.72 12.43 -2.42
CA VAL A 205 -3.78 11.06 -2.96
C VAL A 205 -5.22 10.58 -3.09
N TYR A 206 -6.03 10.76 -2.06
CA TYR A 206 -7.45 10.36 -2.07
C TYR A 206 -8.35 11.21 -2.97
N GLN A 207 -7.86 12.34 -3.48
CA GLN A 207 -8.53 13.15 -4.51
C GLN A 207 -8.19 12.70 -5.94
N GLN A 208 -7.21 11.81 -6.11
CA GLN A 208 -6.80 11.34 -7.42
C GLN A 208 -7.76 10.28 -7.99
N PRO A 209 -7.86 10.18 -9.31
CA PRO A 209 -8.63 9.13 -9.94
C PRO A 209 -7.96 7.75 -9.78
N THR A 210 -8.79 6.72 -9.69
CA THR A 210 -8.35 5.32 -9.63
C THR A 210 -9.36 4.41 -10.33
N LYS A 211 -8.89 3.25 -10.80
CA LYS A 211 -9.74 2.16 -11.28
C LYS A 211 -10.19 1.25 -10.14
N LEU A 212 -9.55 1.36 -8.98
CA LEU A 212 -9.83 0.54 -7.80
C LEU A 212 -11.19 0.88 -7.20
N GLY A 213 -11.90 -0.12 -6.69
CA GLY A 213 -13.17 0.07 -6.01
C GLY A 213 -14.39 0.22 -6.93
N TRP A 214 -14.20 0.21 -8.25
CA TRP A 214 -15.29 0.27 -9.24
C TRP A 214 -15.63 -1.12 -9.79
N GLN A 215 -16.90 -1.33 -10.12
CA GLN A 215 -17.34 -2.54 -10.82
C GLN A 215 -16.64 -2.64 -12.18
N MET A 216 -16.21 -3.84 -12.53
CA MET A 216 -15.72 -4.18 -13.86
C MET A 216 -16.90 -4.17 -14.82
N ASP A 217 -16.76 -3.48 -15.94
CA ASP A 217 -17.76 -3.51 -16.99
C ASP A 217 -17.67 -4.85 -17.73
N GLN A 218 -18.81 -5.48 -18.00
CA GLN A 218 -18.86 -6.60 -18.95
C GLN A 218 -18.55 -6.03 -20.34
N LEU A 219 -17.62 -6.63 -21.10
CA LEU A 219 -17.56 -6.33 -22.54
C LEU A 219 -18.94 -6.65 -23.11
N GLY A 220 -19.65 -5.59 -23.52
CA GLY A 220 -20.87 -5.76 -24.29
C GLY A 220 -20.52 -6.63 -25.49
N TYR A 221 -21.18 -7.79 -25.62
CA TYR A 221 -21.16 -8.52 -26.87
C TYR A 221 -21.73 -7.57 -27.92
N LEU A 222 -20.87 -7.03 -28.78
CA LEU A 222 -21.29 -6.53 -30.08
C LEU A 222 -21.81 -7.76 -30.82
N ILE A 223 -23.11 -7.99 -30.75
CA ILE A 223 -23.81 -8.85 -31.70
C ILE A 223 -23.85 -8.04 -32.99
N PRO A 224 -23.14 -8.43 -34.05
CA PRO A 224 -23.37 -7.83 -35.36
C PRO A 224 -24.78 -8.23 -35.80
N GLU A 225 -25.58 -7.26 -36.23
CA GLU A 225 -26.80 -7.51 -37.00
C GLU A 225 -26.51 -8.28 -38.29
#